data_AF-A0A2I0JI01-F1
#
_entry.id   AF-A0A2I0JI01-F1
#
_cell.length_a   1.000
_cell.length_b   1.000
_cell.length_c   1.000
_cell.angle_alpha   90.00
_cell.angle_beta   90.00
_cell.angle_gamma   90.00
#
_symmetry.space_group_name_H-M   'P 1'
#
loop_
_entity.id
_entity.type
_entity.pdbx_description
1 polymer ?
#
loop_
_entity_poly.entity_id
_entity_poly.type
_entity_poly.pdbx_seq_one_letter_code
_entity_poly.pdbx_strand_id
1 'polypeptide(L)'
;MSSQGPKPSKPSKPHPHSSHSQPNSRAPNSSSSSSSVTSHLAMVELKQKILTSLSKLADRDTYQIAVSDLESTIQTISHDAIPMLLNCLFESSNDPKPAVKKESIRLLAFVCSSRGDTTFNHLTKIIAQLS
;
A
#
# COMPACT_ATOMS: atom_id res chain seq x y z
N MET A 1 63.60 -33.37 -54.50
CA MET A 1 63.76 -32.55 -53.27
C MET A 1 62.53 -32.84 -52.42
N SER A 2 62.59 -33.91 -51.63
CA SER A 2 62.82 -33.89 -50.16
C SER A 2 61.50 -33.57 -49.42
N SER A 3 60.71 -34.55 -48.96
CA SER A 3 60.88 -35.53 -47.86
C SER A 3 60.10 -35.12 -46.61
N GLN A 4 59.32 -36.06 -46.09
CA GLN A 4 58.28 -35.92 -45.06
C GLN A 4 58.78 -36.31 -43.65
N GLY A 5 58.27 -35.64 -42.60
CA GLY A 5 58.26 -36.04 -41.17
C GLY A 5 59.36 -35.42 -40.27
N PRO A 6 59.25 -35.38 -38.90
CA PRO A 6 58.28 -36.07 -38.02
C PRO A 6 57.70 -35.30 -36.76
N LYS A 7 56.61 -35.86 -36.19
CA LYS A 7 56.14 -36.07 -34.78
C LYS A 7 56.31 -35.06 -33.59
N PRO A 8 55.46 -35.19 -32.52
CA PRO A 8 55.09 -34.14 -31.55
C PRO A 8 55.79 -34.23 -30.17
N SER A 9 55.70 -33.18 -29.33
CA SER A 9 56.01 -33.22 -27.90
C SER A 9 55.19 -32.17 -27.10
N LYS A 10 54.52 -32.62 -26.04
CA LYS A 10 53.87 -31.84 -24.95
C LYS A 10 54.71 -32.08 -23.66
N PRO A 11 54.40 -31.51 -22.47
CA PRO A 11 53.99 -30.16 -22.06
C PRO A 11 54.90 -29.61 -20.91
N SER A 12 54.78 -28.33 -20.51
CA SER A 12 55.09 -27.90 -19.13
C SER A 12 54.28 -26.65 -18.74
N LYS A 13 53.78 -26.70 -17.50
CA LYS A 13 52.78 -25.85 -16.82
C LYS A 13 53.13 -24.35 -16.73
N PRO A 14 52.13 -23.45 -16.62
CA PRO A 14 52.28 -22.20 -15.87
C PRO A 14 51.46 -22.21 -14.57
N HIS A 15 52.04 -21.62 -13.52
CA HIS A 15 51.36 -21.20 -12.29
C HIS A 15 51.46 -19.66 -12.16
N PRO A 16 50.61 -19.03 -11.34
CA PRO A 16 49.99 -17.73 -11.64
C PRO A 16 50.66 -16.55 -10.93
N HIS A 17 50.52 -15.35 -11.50
CA HIS A 17 50.68 -14.10 -10.75
C HIS A 17 49.47 -13.18 -10.99
N SER A 18 48.65 -13.03 -9.95
CA SER A 18 47.73 -11.90 -9.70
C SER A 18 48.53 -10.57 -9.66
N SER A 19 47.99 -9.38 -9.88
CA SER A 19 46.68 -8.87 -9.45
C SER A 19 46.32 -7.60 -10.23
N HIS A 20 45.03 -7.44 -10.51
CA HIS A 20 44.37 -6.34 -11.20
C HIS A 20 44.38 -5.01 -10.44
N SER A 21 44.41 -3.93 -11.22
CA SER A 21 44.20 -2.53 -10.84
C SER A 21 42.71 -2.22 -10.65
N GLN A 22 42.37 -1.45 -9.61
CA GLN A 22 41.04 -0.83 -9.41
C GLN A 22 40.77 0.25 -10.49
N PRO A 23 39.48 0.47 -10.82
CA PRO A 23 38.91 1.77 -10.48
C PRO A 23 37.56 1.64 -9.78
N ASN A 24 37.40 2.40 -8.69
CA ASN A 24 36.19 2.49 -7.88
C ASN A 24 35.19 3.48 -8.53
N SER A 25 34.32 2.99 -9.41
CA SER A 25 33.14 3.74 -9.87
C SER A 25 31.97 3.50 -8.91
N ARG A 26 31.74 4.49 -8.06
CA ARG A 26 30.65 4.56 -7.08
C ARG A 26 29.30 4.58 -7.82
N ALA A 27 28.59 3.46 -7.82
CA ALA A 27 27.20 3.38 -8.28
C ALA A 27 26.28 4.19 -7.32
N PRO A 28 25.31 4.96 -7.83
CA PRO A 28 24.28 5.56 -6.98
C PRO A 28 23.31 4.46 -6.51
N ASN A 29 23.12 4.42 -5.19
CA ASN A 29 22.27 3.47 -4.49
C ASN A 29 20.79 3.69 -4.84
N SER A 30 20.27 2.98 -5.86
CA SER A 30 18.84 2.93 -6.17
C SER A 30 18.10 2.10 -5.11
N SER A 31 17.82 2.73 -3.97
CA SER A 31 17.12 2.17 -2.81
C SER A 31 15.71 2.73 -2.63
N SER A 32 15.10 3.23 -3.71
CA SER A 32 13.77 3.84 -3.71
C SER A 32 12.61 2.86 -3.91
N SER A 33 12.89 1.60 -4.25
CA SER A 33 11.86 0.61 -4.54
C SER A 33 11.27 -0.05 -3.29
N SER A 34 12.02 -0.16 -2.18
CA SER A 34 11.55 -0.86 -0.97
C SER A 34 10.59 -0.03 -0.10
N SER A 35 10.74 1.29 -0.04
CA SER A 35 9.84 2.16 0.75
C SER A 35 8.42 2.23 0.16
N SER A 36 8.32 2.13 -1.16
CA SER A 36 7.05 2.24 -1.89
C SER A 36 6.14 1.02 -1.67
N VAL A 37 6.70 -0.20 -1.66
CA VAL A 37 5.93 -1.42 -1.38
C VAL A 37 5.40 -1.47 0.05
N THR A 38 6.21 -1.04 1.03
CA THR A 38 5.76 -0.98 2.44
C THR A 38 4.60 0.01 2.61
N SER A 39 4.65 1.16 1.93
CA SER A 39 3.58 2.17 2.00
C SER A 39 2.27 1.67 1.37
N HIS A 40 2.37 0.99 0.22
CA HIS A 40 1.19 0.38 -0.42
C HIS A 40 0.58 -0.73 0.44
N LEU A 41 1.41 -1.58 1.06
CA LEU A 41 0.93 -2.62 1.97
C LEU A 41 0.19 -2.02 3.16
N ALA A 42 0.75 -0.98 3.80
CA ALA A 42 0.10 -0.29 4.89
C ALA A 42 -1.28 0.29 4.49
N MET A 43 -1.41 0.83 3.28
CA MET A 43 -2.69 1.29 2.76
C MET A 43 -3.70 0.15 2.55
N VAL A 44 -3.25 -1.00 2.04
CA VAL A 44 -4.10 -2.18 1.85
C VAL A 44 -4.58 -2.73 3.19
N GLU A 45 -3.69 -2.82 4.18
CA GLU A 45 -4.02 -3.26 5.53
C GLU A 45 -5.03 -2.31 6.20
N LEU A 46 -4.81 -0.99 6.04
CA LEU A 46 -5.74 0.02 6.54
C LEU A 46 -7.12 -0.11 5.87
N LYS A 47 -7.17 -0.26 4.55
CA LYS A 47 -8.43 -0.49 3.82
C LYS A 47 -9.13 -1.75 4.32
N GLN A 48 -8.40 -2.85 4.46
CA GLN A 48 -8.97 -4.10 4.96
C GLN A 48 -9.50 -3.94 6.40
N LYS A 49 -8.77 -3.21 7.26
CA LYS A 49 -9.22 -2.90 8.62
C LYS A 49 -10.57 -2.17 8.61
N ILE A 50 -10.70 -1.13 7.77
CA ILE A 50 -11.94 -0.36 7.61
C ILE A 50 -13.09 -1.26 7.14
N LEU A 51 -12.89 -2.06 6.08
CA LEU A 51 -13.91 -2.96 5.55
C LEU A 51 -14.37 -4.02 6.56
N THR A 52 -13.42 -4.55 7.34
CA THR A 52 -13.73 -5.49 8.43
C THR A 52 -14.59 -4.83 9.50
N SER A 53 -14.26 -3.61 9.94
CA SER A 53 -15.09 -2.88 10.91
C SER A 53 -16.46 -2.52 10.35
N LEU A 54 -16.56 -2.13 9.07
CA LEU A 54 -17.84 -1.88 8.41
C LEU A 54 -18.73 -3.13 8.39
N SER A 55 -18.14 -4.29 8.12
CA SER A 55 -18.85 -5.58 8.14
C SER A 55 -19.44 -5.91 9.52
N LYS A 56 -18.69 -5.58 10.59
CA LYS A 56 -19.12 -5.76 11.99
C LYS A 56 -20.30 -4.87 12.40
N LEU A 57 -20.58 -3.79 11.67
CA LEU A 57 -21.77 -2.95 11.93
C LEU A 57 -23.09 -3.69 11.66
N ALA A 58 -23.06 -4.83 10.96
CA ALA A 58 -24.24 -5.64 10.73
C ALA A 58 -24.72 -6.38 11.99
N ASP A 59 -23.82 -6.64 12.95
CA ASP A 59 -24.08 -7.49 14.10
C ASP A 59 -24.23 -6.66 15.37
N ARG A 60 -25.35 -6.88 16.09
CA ARG A 60 -25.69 -6.09 17.29
C ARG A 60 -24.58 -6.13 18.34
N ASP A 61 -23.99 -7.30 18.57
CA ASP A 61 -23.03 -7.50 19.65
C ASP A 61 -21.64 -6.92 19.32
N THR A 62 -21.35 -6.67 18.03
CA THR A 62 -20.08 -6.08 17.59
C THR A 62 -20.20 -4.63 17.11
N TYR A 63 -21.42 -4.11 16.97
CA TYR A 63 -21.71 -2.76 16.48
C TYR A 63 -20.93 -1.67 17.21
N GLN A 64 -21.02 -1.62 18.54
CA GLN A 64 -20.43 -0.52 19.33
C GLN A 64 -18.90 -0.49 19.24
N ILE A 65 -18.27 -1.68 19.21
CA ILE A 65 -16.83 -1.81 19.06
C ILE A 65 -16.42 -1.36 17.65
N ALA A 66 -17.16 -1.79 16.63
CA ALA A 66 -16.92 -1.40 15.25
C ALA A 66 -17.05 0.12 15.02
N VAL A 67 -18.06 0.75 15.61
CA VAL A 67 -18.22 2.21 15.57
C VAL A 67 -17.02 2.91 16.21
N SER A 68 -16.63 2.49 17.41
CA SER A 68 -15.50 3.09 18.13
C SER A 68 -14.19 2.94 17.36
N ASP A 69 -13.95 1.77 16.76
CA ASP A 69 -12.77 1.49 15.93
C ASP A 69 -12.73 2.37 14.68
N LEU A 70 -13.89 2.58 14.03
CA LEU A 70 -14.01 3.42 12.85
C LEU A 70 -13.79 4.89 13.20
N GLU A 71 -14.38 5.41 14.28
CA GLU A 71 -14.17 6.79 14.73
C GLU A 71 -12.70 7.05 15.09
N SER A 72 -12.06 6.12 15.81
CA SER A 72 -10.63 6.20 16.14
C SER A 72 -9.76 6.17 14.89
N THR A 73 -10.10 5.32 13.92
CA THR A 73 -9.41 5.27 12.62
C THR A 73 -9.58 6.59 11.86
N ILE A 74 -10.77 7.19 11.84
CA ILE A 74 -11.04 8.47 11.18
C ILE A 74 -10.19 9.60 11.78
N GLN A 75 -10.01 9.60 13.10
CA GLN A 75 -9.22 10.62 13.80
C GLN A 75 -7.71 10.49 13.57
N THR A 76 -7.22 9.26 13.35
CA THR A 76 -5.77 8.97 13.26
C THR A 76 -5.26 8.77 11.83
N ILE A 77 -6.15 8.67 10.84
CA ILE A 77 -5.80 8.41 9.45
C ILE A 77 -5.07 9.59 8.79
N SER A 78 -4.04 9.29 7.99
CA SER A 78 -3.33 10.29 7.18
C SER A 78 -4.25 10.98 6.17
N HIS A 79 -3.91 12.20 5.74
CA HIS A 79 -4.71 12.96 4.76
C HIS A 79 -4.77 12.27 3.40
N ASP A 80 -3.69 11.59 3.00
CA ASP A 80 -3.60 10.85 1.74
C ASP A 80 -4.55 9.64 1.68
N ALA A 81 -4.93 9.08 2.83
CA ALA A 81 -5.83 7.93 2.90
C ALA A 81 -7.31 8.31 3.01
N ILE A 82 -7.65 9.61 3.09
CA ILE A 82 -9.06 10.08 3.12
C ILE A 82 -9.86 9.63 1.91
N PRO A 83 -9.38 9.78 0.66
CA PRO A 83 -10.19 9.42 -0.50
C PRO A 83 -10.58 7.94 -0.49
N MET A 84 -9.67 7.08 -0.03
CA MET A 84 -9.91 5.65 0.13
C MET A 84 -10.97 5.35 1.21
N LEU A 85 -10.86 6.00 2.37
CA LEU A 85 -11.84 5.89 3.45
C LEU A 85 -13.24 6.34 2.98
N LEU A 86 -13.33 7.49 2.31
CA LEU A 86 -14.58 8.01 1.77
C LEU A 86 -15.18 7.02 0.76
N ASN A 87 -14.39 6.44 -0.13
CA ASN A 87 -14.87 5.43 -1.07
C ASN A 87 -15.49 4.23 -0.35
N CYS A 88 -14.82 3.69 0.67
CA CYS A 88 -15.35 2.58 1.46
C CYS A 88 -16.68 2.96 2.13
N LEU A 89 -16.78 4.16 2.71
CA LEU A 89 -18.00 4.64 3.34
C LEU A 89 -19.14 4.88 2.34
N PHE A 90 -18.85 5.36 1.12
CA PHE A 90 -19.84 5.52 0.05
C PHE A 90 -20.36 4.18 -0.47
N GLU A 91 -19.49 3.17 -0.58
CA GLU A 91 -19.92 1.82 -0.93
C GLU A 91 -20.84 1.27 0.16
N SER A 92 -20.47 1.42 1.44
CA SER A 92 -21.26 0.95 2.57
C SER A 92 -22.53 1.78 2.86
N SER A 93 -22.63 3.03 2.41
CA SER A 93 -23.89 3.81 2.52
C SER A 93 -24.99 3.27 1.61
N ASN A 94 -24.64 2.44 0.63
CA ASN A 94 -25.59 1.75 -0.26
C ASN A 94 -25.83 0.29 0.17
N ASP A 95 -25.31 -0.13 1.33
CA ASP A 95 -25.51 -1.49 1.84
C ASP A 95 -27.00 -1.76 2.09
N PRO A 96 -27.53 -2.95 1.72
CA PRO A 96 -28.93 -3.31 1.96
C PRO A 96 -29.30 -3.41 3.45
N LYS A 97 -28.31 -3.54 4.35
CA LYS A 97 -28.53 -3.58 5.80
C LYS A 97 -28.69 -2.16 6.35
N PRO A 98 -29.84 -1.82 6.97
CA PRO A 98 -30.10 -0.47 7.47
C PRO A 98 -29.09 0.03 8.51
N ALA A 99 -28.55 -0.87 9.35
CA ALA A 99 -27.56 -0.52 10.36
C ALA A 99 -26.25 -0.01 9.75
N VAL A 100 -25.74 -0.74 8.74
CA VAL A 100 -24.51 -0.38 8.02
C VAL A 100 -24.72 0.92 7.26
N LYS A 101 -25.83 1.06 6.53
CA LYS A 101 -26.18 2.27 5.79
C LYS A 101 -26.24 3.51 6.69
N LYS A 102 -27.04 3.45 7.76
CA LYS A 102 -27.25 4.57 8.69
C LYS A 102 -25.92 5.03 9.29
N GLU A 103 -25.11 4.08 9.73
CA GLU A 103 -23.85 4.38 10.39
C GLU A 103 -22.80 4.89 9.41
N SER A 104 -22.72 4.33 8.20
CA SER A 104 -21.83 4.83 7.14
C SER A 104 -22.12 6.30 6.81
N ILE A 105 -23.39 6.68 6.74
CA ILE A 105 -23.81 8.07 6.52
C ILE A 105 -23.41 8.96 7.71
N ARG A 106 -23.60 8.50 8.95
CA ARG A 106 -23.15 9.23 10.16
C ARG A 106 -21.63 9.44 10.15
N LEU A 107 -20.86 8.42 9.78
CA LEU A 107 -19.41 8.48 9.69
C LEU A 107 -18.95 9.43 8.57
N LEU A 108 -19.63 9.49 7.42
CA LEU A 108 -19.34 10.49 6.38
C LEU A 108 -19.44 11.92 6.91
N ALA A 109 -20.48 12.22 7.70
CA ALA A 109 -20.63 13.52 8.36
C ALA A 109 -19.53 13.77 9.42
N PHE A 110 -19.13 12.73 10.15
CA PHE A 110 -18.05 12.79 11.13
C PHE A 110 -16.68 13.08 10.48
N VAL A 111 -16.38 12.48 9.32
CA VAL A 111 -15.15 12.75 8.55
C VAL A 111 -15.12 14.22 8.11
N CYS A 112 -16.24 14.79 7.65
CA CYS A 112 -16.32 16.21 7.30
C CYS A 112 -16.04 17.12 8.49
N SER A 113 -16.62 16.79 9.64
CA SER A 113 -16.49 17.60 10.86
C SER A 113 -15.06 17.56 11.44
N SER A 114 -14.39 16.42 11.33
CA SER A 114 -13.04 16.23 11.88
C SER A 114 -11.91 16.72 10.96
N ARG A 115 -12.14 16.83 9.64
CA ARG A 115 -11.07 17.06 8.64
C ARG A 115 -11.38 18.16 7.62
N GLY A 116 -12.17 19.17 8.03
CA GLY A 116 -12.87 20.17 7.22
C GLY A 116 -12.24 20.64 5.89
N ASP A 117 -10.92 20.80 5.82
CA ASP A 117 -10.26 21.31 4.61
C ASP A 117 -10.04 20.23 3.53
N THR A 118 -9.89 18.97 3.93
CA THR A 118 -9.54 17.87 3.01
C THR A 118 -10.75 17.19 2.34
N THR A 119 -11.96 17.45 2.83
CA THR A 119 -13.19 16.81 2.33
C THR A 119 -13.95 17.65 1.30
N PHE A 120 -13.53 18.89 1.04
CA PHE A 120 -14.23 19.82 0.16
C PHE A 120 -14.45 19.28 -1.26
N ASN A 121 -13.45 18.58 -1.83
CA ASN A 121 -13.56 17.95 -3.15
C ASN A 121 -14.59 16.80 -3.21
N HIS A 122 -14.98 16.24 -2.07
CA HIS A 122 -15.92 15.13 -1.98
C HIS A 122 -17.29 15.56 -1.44
N LEU A 123 -17.44 16.82 -1.03
CA LEU A 123 -18.57 17.33 -0.27
C LEU A 123 -19.89 17.17 -1.04
N THR A 124 -19.90 17.39 -2.36
CA THR A 124 -21.08 17.16 -3.22
C THR A 124 -21.58 15.72 -3.15
N LYS A 125 -20.67 14.73 -3.18
CA LYS A 125 -21.06 13.31 -3.07
C LYS A 125 -21.56 12.98 -1.67
N ILE A 126 -20.95 13.57 -0.64
CA ILE A 126 -21.37 13.37 0.75
C ILE A 126 -22.79 13.92 0.96
N ILE A 127 -23.07 15.14 0.50
CA ILE A 127 -24.41 15.75 0.59
C ILE A 127 -25.45 14.89 -0.14
N ALA A 128 -25.13 14.33 -1.30
CA ALA A 128 -26.04 13.46 -2.04
C ALA A 128 -26.42 12.18 -1.29
N GLN A 129 -25.62 11.74 -0.31
CA GLN A 129 -25.99 10.61 0.57
C GLN A 129 -26.85 11.03 1.76
N LEU A 130 -26.91 12.34 2.06
CA LEU A 130 -27.69 12.92 3.16
C LEU A 130 -29.07 13.42 2.72
N SER A 131 -29.26 13.67 1.42
CA SER A 131 -30.52 14.09 0.78
C SER A 131 -31.43 12.92 0.47
#